data_AF-A0A535ZQ81-F1
#
_entry.id   AF-A0A535ZQ81-F1
#
_cell.length_a   1.000
_cell.length_b   1.000
_cell.length_c   1.000
_cell.angle_alpha   90.00
_cell.angle_beta   90.00
_cell.angle_gamma   90.00
#
_symmetry.space_group_name_H-M   'P 1'
#
loop_
_entity.id
_entity.type
_entity.pdbx_description
1 polymer ?
#
loop_
_entity_poly.entity_id
_entity_poly.type
_entity_poly.pdbx_seq_one_letter_code
_entity_poly.pdbx_strand_id
1 'polypeptide(L)'
;MTDHKTGTREEWLAARLELLEAEKALTRRSDELARWRQELPWVRIDKEYRFETDEGTASLADLFRGRSQLLIYHFMFGPEYTAGCPSCSAIADG
;
A
#
# COMPACT_ATOMS: atom_id res chain seq x y z
N MET A 1 8.74 -33.36 17.70
CA MET A 1 9.08 -33.13 16.28
C MET A 1 7.79 -33.21 15.50
N THR A 2 7.39 -32.16 14.81
CA THR A 2 6.24 -32.23 13.90
C THR A 2 6.61 -33.14 12.74
N ASP A 3 5.84 -34.21 12.57
CA ASP A 3 5.99 -35.11 11.44
C ASP A 3 5.48 -34.40 10.17
N HIS A 4 6.34 -34.31 9.16
CA HIS A 4 6.01 -33.62 7.92
C HIS A 4 5.70 -34.65 6.86
N LYS A 5 4.55 -34.51 6.17
CA LYS A 5 4.23 -35.33 5.02
C LYS A 5 5.31 -35.11 3.93
N THR A 6 6.05 -36.17 3.62
CA THR A 6 7.02 -36.20 2.51
C THR A 6 6.36 -36.84 1.28
N GLY A 7 6.87 -36.51 0.09
CA GLY A 7 6.37 -37.02 -1.18
C GLY A 7 7.45 -36.98 -2.26
N THR A 8 7.21 -37.68 -3.36
CA THR A 8 8.05 -37.68 -4.56
C THR A 8 7.98 -36.34 -5.29
N ARG A 9 8.87 -36.14 -6.26
CA ARG A 9 8.89 -34.91 -7.08
C ARG A 9 7.60 -34.74 -7.88
N GLU A 10 7.06 -35.84 -8.39
CA GLU A 10 5.85 -35.92 -9.18
C GLU A 10 4.61 -35.58 -8.34
N GLU A 11 4.49 -36.16 -7.15
CA GLU A 11 3.40 -35.86 -6.21
C GLU A 11 3.44 -34.39 -5.76
N TRP A 12 4.64 -33.87 -5.49
CA TRP A 12 4.81 -32.46 -5.15
C TRP A 12 4.40 -31.54 -6.31
N LEU A 13 4.76 -31.87 -7.54
CA LEU A 13 4.45 -31.04 -8.71
C LEU A 13 2.93 -31.01 -8.96
N ALA A 14 2.25 -32.15 -8.85
CA ALA A 14 0.80 -32.21 -8.98
C ALA A 14 0.12 -31.31 -7.94
N ALA A 15 0.47 -31.46 -6.66
CA ALA A 15 -0.07 -30.62 -5.59
C ALA A 15 0.28 -29.12 -5.77
N ARG A 16 1.49 -28.81 -6.26
CA ARG A 16 1.91 -27.41 -6.51
C ARG A 16 1.09 -26.77 -7.62
N LEU A 17 0.75 -27.50 -8.67
CA LEU A 17 -0.06 -27.00 -9.77
C LEU A 17 -1.51 -26.76 -9.34
N GLU A 18 -2.08 -27.65 -8.53
CA GLU A 18 -3.40 -27.43 -7.92
C GLU A 18 -3.41 -26.17 -7.05
N LEU A 19 -2.39 -26.00 -6.20
CA LEU A 19 -2.22 -24.78 -5.39
C LEU A 19 -2.06 -23.54 -6.28
N LEU A 20 -1.30 -23.64 -7.37
CA LEU A 20 -1.06 -22.51 -8.28
C LEU A 20 -2.36 -21.96 -8.86
N GLU A 21 -3.30 -22.83 -9.21
CA GLU A 21 -4.59 -22.40 -9.73
C GLU A 21 -5.43 -21.66 -8.67
N ALA A 22 -5.39 -22.12 -7.42
CA ALA A 22 -6.02 -21.41 -6.30
C ALA A 22 -5.35 -20.05 -6.04
N GLU A 23 -4.01 -19.98 -6.06
CA GLU A 23 -3.25 -18.74 -5.90
C GLU A 23 -3.59 -17.73 -7.00
N LYS A 24 -3.62 -18.16 -8.27
CA LYS A 24 -4.01 -17.29 -9.40
C LYS A 24 -5.46 -16.81 -9.26
N ALA A 25 -6.36 -17.65 -8.76
CA ALA A 25 -7.74 -17.23 -8.51
C ALA A 25 -7.82 -16.13 -7.45
N LEU A 26 -7.03 -16.25 -6.37
CA LEU A 26 -6.93 -15.20 -5.35
C LEU A 26 -6.35 -13.89 -5.92
N THR A 27 -5.34 -13.95 -6.79
CA THR A 27 -4.81 -12.77 -7.47
C THR A 27 -5.90 -12.04 -8.26
N ARG A 28 -6.62 -12.75 -9.14
CA ARG A 28 -7.72 -12.15 -9.93
C ARG A 28 -8.81 -11.56 -9.04
N ARG A 29 -9.18 -12.26 -7.96
CA ARG A 29 -10.18 -11.76 -7.01
C ARG A 29 -9.70 -10.49 -6.30
N SER A 30 -8.41 -10.38 -6.02
CA SER A 30 -7.83 -9.18 -5.41
C SER A 30 -7.89 -8.00 -6.37
N ASP A 31 -7.64 -8.22 -7.67
CA ASP A 31 -7.79 -7.18 -8.71
C ASP A 31 -9.24 -6.70 -8.83
N GLU A 32 -10.21 -7.61 -8.79
CA GLU A 32 -11.64 -7.27 -8.76
C GLU A 32 -12.02 -6.41 -7.56
N LEU A 33 -11.52 -6.77 -6.36
CA LEU A 33 -11.75 -5.98 -5.15
C LEU A 33 -11.09 -4.60 -5.24
N ALA A 34 -9.89 -4.50 -5.84
CA ALA A 34 -9.23 -3.21 -6.06
C ALA A 34 -10.08 -2.32 -6.98
N ARG A 35 -10.63 -2.86 -8.07
CA ARG A 35 -11.55 -2.14 -8.95
C ARG A 35 -12.80 -1.67 -8.21
N TRP A 36 -13.42 -2.54 -7.41
CA TRP A 36 -14.60 -2.16 -6.62
C TRP A 36 -14.31 -1.03 -5.61
N ARG A 37 -13.12 -1.01 -5.00
CA ARG A 37 -12.71 0.09 -4.12
C ARG A 37 -12.55 1.41 -4.88
N GLN A 38 -12.04 1.37 -6.11
CA GLN A 38 -11.89 2.55 -6.96
C GLN A 38 -13.24 3.08 -7.48
N GLU A 39 -14.23 2.19 -7.64
CA GLU A 39 -15.60 2.52 -8.06
C GLU A 39 -16.49 3.04 -6.92
N LEU A 40 -16.01 3.05 -5.67
CA LEU A 40 -16.77 3.60 -4.55
C LEU A 40 -17.16 5.07 -4.84
N PRO A 41 -18.38 5.50 -4.46
CA PRO A 41 -18.81 6.87 -4.66
C PRO A 41 -17.82 7.87 -4.05
N TRP A 42 -17.50 8.87 -4.85
CA TRP A 42 -16.57 9.92 -4.44
C TRP A 42 -17.27 10.85 -3.45
N VAL A 43 -16.59 11.16 -2.36
CA VAL A 43 -17.06 12.15 -1.40
C VAL A 43 -16.30 13.45 -1.66
N ARG A 44 -17.05 14.54 -1.86
CA ARG A 44 -16.46 15.86 -2.01
C ARG A 44 -15.77 16.24 -0.69
N ILE A 45 -14.53 16.72 -0.80
CA ILE A 45 -13.80 17.29 0.34
C ILE A 45 -14.21 18.76 0.43
N ASP A 46 -15.17 19.05 1.32
CA ASP A 46 -15.60 20.43 1.58
C ASP A 46 -14.76 21.13 2.66
N LYS A 47 -13.95 20.36 3.39
CA LYS A 47 -13.05 20.90 4.41
C LYS A 47 -11.89 21.63 3.74
N GLU A 48 -11.73 22.90 4.10
CA GLU A 48 -10.56 23.69 3.72
C GLU A 48 -9.32 23.30 4.54
N TYR A 49 -8.63 22.25 4.11
CA TYR A 49 -7.36 21.88 4.73
C TYR A 49 -6.29 22.95 4.49
N ARG A 50 -5.46 23.13 5.51
CA ARG A 50 -4.23 23.92 5.47
C ARG A 50 -3.10 23.05 6.02
N PHE A 51 -1.97 23.08 5.32
CA PHE A 51 -0.79 22.30 5.63
C PHE A 51 0.41 23.24 5.79
N GLU A 52 1.31 22.91 6.70
CA GLU A 52 2.60 23.55 6.81
C GLU A 52 3.57 22.88 5.82
N THR A 53 4.33 23.71 5.12
CA THR A 53 5.36 23.31 4.16
C THR A 53 6.61 24.16 4.39
N ASP A 54 7.71 23.79 3.76
CA ASP A 54 8.94 24.59 3.73
C ASP A 54 8.77 25.96 3.06
N GLU A 55 7.83 26.07 2.11
CA GLU A 55 7.47 27.32 1.42
C GLU A 55 6.38 28.13 2.15
N GLY A 56 5.93 27.68 3.34
CA GLY A 56 4.86 28.31 4.12
C GLY A 56 3.56 27.48 4.14
N THR A 57 2.41 28.13 4.22
CA THR A 57 1.10 27.44 4.30
C THR A 57 0.55 27.12 2.91
N ALA A 58 0.07 25.89 2.72
CA ALA A 58 -0.55 25.42 1.47
C ALA A 58 -1.97 24.86 1.70
N SER A 59 -2.86 24.99 0.73
CA SER A 59 -4.14 24.25 0.70
C SER A 59 -3.93 22.82 0.17
N LEU A 60 -4.93 21.95 0.32
CA LEU A 60 -4.89 20.61 -0.27
C LEU A 60 -4.70 20.65 -1.79
N ALA A 61 -5.31 21.63 -2.49
CA ALA A 61 -5.19 21.76 -3.94
C ALA A 61 -3.77 22.21 -4.35
N ASP A 62 -3.15 23.08 -3.57
CA ASP A 62 -1.79 23.57 -3.86
C ASP A 62 -0.76 22.44 -3.85
N LEU A 63 -0.94 21.43 -2.98
CA LEU A 63 -0.05 20.26 -2.89
C LEU A 63 0.07 19.48 -4.21
N PHE A 64 -0.95 19.55 -5.08
CA PHE A 64 -0.89 18.90 -6.40
C PHE A 64 0.11 19.57 -7.35
N ARG A 65 0.41 20.86 -7.15
CA ARG A 65 1.30 21.65 -8.04
C ARG A 65 0.98 21.45 -9.53
N GLY A 66 -0.31 21.54 -9.88
CA GLY A 66 -0.81 21.38 -11.26
C GLY A 66 -0.91 19.93 -11.77
N ARG A 67 -0.59 18.92 -10.95
CA ARG A 67 -0.71 17.50 -11.31
C ARG A 67 -2.11 16.96 -11.05
N SER A 68 -2.44 15.84 -11.67
CA SER A 68 -3.72 15.14 -11.48
C SER A 68 -3.73 14.18 -10.28
N GLN A 69 -2.57 13.88 -9.70
CA GLN A 69 -2.41 12.92 -8.61
C GLN A 69 -1.47 13.46 -7.53
N LEU A 70 -1.83 13.17 -6.28
CA LEU A 70 -1.04 13.44 -5.08
C LEU A 70 -0.81 12.09 -4.38
N LEU A 71 0.46 11.75 -4.13
CA LEU A 71 0.83 10.60 -3.30
C LEU A 71 1.13 11.10 -1.89
N ILE A 72 0.50 10.48 -0.89
CA ILE A 72 0.68 10.85 0.52
C ILE A 72 1.37 9.69 1.23
N TYR A 73 2.54 9.96 1.79
CA TYR A 73 3.24 9.05 2.69
C TYR A 73 3.09 9.55 4.13
N HIS A 74 2.56 8.69 5.01
CA HIS A 74 2.38 9.04 6.41
C HIS A 74 3.66 8.71 7.18
N PHE A 75 4.43 9.75 7.44
CA PHE A 75 5.62 9.66 8.28
C PHE A 75 5.27 10.03 9.71
N MET A 76 5.36 9.06 10.63
CA MET A 76 5.03 9.27 12.04
C MET A 76 6.29 9.49 12.87
N PHE A 77 6.30 10.56 13.67
CA PHE A 77 7.29 10.78 14.73
C PHE A 77 6.70 10.31 16.06
N GLY A 78 7.46 9.46 16.78
CA GLY A 78 7.15 9.15 18.17
C GLY A 78 7.34 10.40 19.06
N PRO A 79 6.66 10.49 20.22
CA PRO A 79 6.72 11.67 21.10
C PRO A 79 8.14 12.07 21.51
N GLU A 80 9.02 11.09 21.69
CA GLU A 80 10.41 11.29 22.13
C GLU A 80 11.42 11.26 20.98
N TYR A 81 10.96 11.18 19.73
CA TYR A 81 11.85 11.00 18.59
C TYR A 81 12.47 12.33 18.19
N THR A 82 13.81 12.40 18.26
CA THR A 82 14.58 13.56 17.78
C THR A 82 14.88 13.49 16.28
N ALA A 83 14.72 12.32 15.67
CA ALA A 83 14.86 12.07 14.26
C ALA A 83 13.86 11.02 13.79
N GLY A 84 13.65 10.97 12.48
CA GLY A 84 12.83 9.97 11.82
C GLY A 84 13.31 8.54 12.07
N CYS A 85 12.40 7.56 12.14
CA CYS A 85 12.79 6.15 12.15
C CYS A 85 13.52 5.82 10.82
N PRO A 86 14.75 5.27 10.84
CA PRO A 86 15.53 5.03 9.62
C PRO A 86 14.82 4.17 8.57
N SER A 87 14.07 3.16 9.00
CA SER A 87 13.29 2.29 8.10
C SER A 87 12.13 3.05 7.44
N CYS A 88 11.49 3.95 8.18
CA CYS A 88 10.37 4.73 7.67
C CYS A 88 10.85 5.92 6.81
N SER A 89 12.01 6.51 7.11
CA SER A 89 12.52 7.67 6.38
C SER A 89 13.28 7.28 5.11
N ALA A 90 13.72 6.02 4.98
CA ALA A 90 14.50 5.56 3.83
C ALA A 90 13.85 5.87 2.47
N ILE A 91 12.51 5.92 2.40
CA ILE A 91 11.79 6.26 1.16
C ILE A 91 11.99 7.71 0.72
N ALA A 92 12.36 8.61 1.64
CA ALA A 92 12.59 10.03 1.35
C ALA A 92 14.02 10.31 0.86
N ASP A 93 14.97 9.40 1.11
CA ASP A 93 16.39 9.57 0.77
C ASP A 93 16.72 9.15 -0.68
N GLY A 94 15.80 8.46 -1.38
CA GLY A 94 15.95 8.02 -2.78
C GLY A 94 16.54 6.63 -2.94
#